data_AF-A0A136KXX7-F1
#
_entry.id   AF-A0A136KXX7-F1
#
_cell.length_a   1.000
_cell.length_b   1.000
_cell.length_c   1.000
_cell.angle_alpha   90.00
_cell.angle_beta   90.00
_cell.angle_gamma   90.00
#
_symmetry.space_group_name_H-M   'P 1'
#
loop_
_entity.id
_entity.type
_entity.pdbx_description
1 polymer ?
#
loop_
_entity_poly.entity_id
_entity_poly.type
_entity_poly.pdbx_seq_one_letter_code
_entity_poly.pdbx_strand_id
1 'polypeptide(L)'
;MSRARARELQAAFAAQGDPTGWFEAFYAEAGGNAAHISWADLQPNPQLEAWLTREQADGAGKLALVTGCGLGDDAEALQARRYHVTAFDIS
;
A
#
# COMPACT_ATOMS: atom_id res chain seq x y z
N MET A 1 -7.29 -6.25 11.93
CA MET A 1 -6.59 -5.58 13.03
C MET A 1 -7.00 -4.13 13.06
N SER A 2 -7.16 -3.57 14.25
CA SER A 2 -7.60 -2.19 14.42
C SER A 2 -6.42 -1.21 14.26
N ARG A 3 -6.72 0.06 13.95
CA ARG A 3 -5.74 1.15 14.04
C ARG A 3 -5.13 1.30 15.43
N ALA A 4 -5.81 0.84 16.48
CA ALA A 4 -5.28 0.80 17.84
C ALA A 4 -4.13 -0.22 17.94
N ARG A 5 -4.29 -1.41 17.37
CA ARG A 5 -3.23 -2.44 17.35
C ARG A 5 -1.98 -1.98 16.61
N ALA A 6 -2.14 -1.28 15.48
CA ALA A 6 -1.02 -0.67 14.76
C ALA A 6 -0.23 0.31 15.65
N ARG A 7 -0.92 1.17 16.42
CA ARG A 7 -0.28 2.11 17.35
C ARG A 7 0.46 1.43 18.50
N GLU A 8 -0.10 0.33 19.02
CA GLU A 8 0.57 -0.48 20.05
C GLU A 8 1.88 -1.06 19.53
N LEU A 9 1.86 -1.68 18.34
CA LEU A 9 3.06 -2.21 17.70
C LEU A 9 4.08 -1.10 17.44
N GLN A 10 3.64 0.04 16.88
CA GLN A 10 4.49 1.19 16.64
C GLN A 10 5.19 1.67 17.93
N ALA A 11 4.46 1.79 19.04
CA ALA A 11 5.03 2.22 20.32
C ALA A 11 6.03 1.19 20.88
N ALA A 12 5.72 -0.10 20.79
CA ALA A 12 6.58 -1.18 21.28
C ALA A 12 7.91 -1.25 20.52
N PHE A 13 7.87 -1.12 19.20
CA PHE A 13 9.03 -1.15 18.32
C PHE A 13 9.89 0.12 18.43
N ALA A 14 9.25 1.30 18.54
CA ALA A 14 9.95 2.55 18.80
C ALA A 14 10.72 2.52 20.14
N ALA A 15 10.14 1.94 21.19
CA ALA A 15 10.80 1.78 22.49
C ALA A 15 12.06 0.87 22.44
N GLN A 16 12.16 0.02 21.42
CA GLN A 16 13.30 -0.88 21.18
C GLN A 16 14.35 -0.27 20.23
N GLY A 17 14.14 0.97 19.76
CA GLY A 17 15.04 1.61 18.78
C GLY A 17 14.83 1.14 17.34
N ASP A 18 13.75 0.42 17.06
CA ASP A 18 13.36 -0.03 15.72
C ASP A 18 12.04 0.64 15.31
N PRO A 19 12.05 1.90 14.86
CA PRO A 19 10.81 2.64 14.59
C PRO A 19 10.02 2.11 13.37
N THR A 20 10.57 1.18 12.59
CA THR A 20 9.98 0.69 11.34
C THR A 20 9.62 -0.80 11.37
N GLY A 21 10.23 -1.62 12.24
CA GLY A 21 9.97 -3.07 12.28
C GLY A 21 8.54 -3.45 12.63
N TRP A 22 7.73 -2.51 13.12
CA TRP A 22 6.31 -2.75 13.38
C TRP A 22 5.50 -3.02 12.10
N PHE A 23 5.94 -2.60 10.92
CA PHE A 23 5.26 -2.91 9.65
C PHE A 23 5.26 -4.41 9.37
N GLU A 24 6.44 -5.03 9.45
CA GLU A 24 6.61 -6.48 9.30
C GLU A 24 5.76 -7.27 10.30
N ALA A 25 5.82 -6.88 11.57
CA ALA A 25 5.01 -7.51 12.61
C ALA A 25 3.51 -7.35 12.35
N PHE A 26 3.08 -6.18 11.87
CA PHE A 26 1.69 -5.92 11.54
C PHE A 26 1.20 -6.78 10.37
N TYR A 27 1.97 -6.87 9.28
CA TYR A 27 1.60 -7.72 8.13
C TYR A 27 1.65 -9.21 8.48
N ALA A 28 2.62 -9.64 9.30
CA ALA A 28 2.67 -11.01 9.82
C ALA A 28 1.45 -11.34 10.70
N GLU A 29 1.02 -10.42 11.58
CA GLU A 29 -0.19 -10.57 12.40
C GLU A 29 -1.48 -10.60 11.55
N ALA A 30 -1.50 -9.94 10.40
CA ALA A 30 -2.61 -10.03 9.45
C ALA A 30 -2.74 -11.43 8.84
N GLY A 31 -1.66 -12.22 8.77
CA GLY A 31 -1.68 -13.61 8.33
C GLY A 31 -2.18 -13.80 6.89
N GLY A 32 -1.91 -12.83 6.02
CA GLY A 32 -2.41 -12.80 4.64
C GLY A 32 -3.90 -12.45 4.51
N ASN A 33 -4.60 -12.17 5.61
CA ASN A 33 -5.98 -11.70 5.57
C ASN A 33 -6.01 -10.17 5.40
N ALA A 34 -6.29 -9.72 4.18
CA ALA A 34 -6.37 -8.29 3.88
C ALA A 34 -7.44 -7.54 4.70
N ALA A 35 -8.53 -8.20 5.11
CA ALA A 35 -9.53 -7.60 5.99
C ALA A 35 -8.97 -7.23 7.38
N HIS A 36 -7.79 -7.76 7.72
CA HIS A 36 -7.09 -7.40 8.93
C HIS A 36 -6.18 -6.17 8.77
N ILE A 37 -5.95 -5.67 7.56
CA ILE A 37 -5.09 -4.51 7.31
C ILE A 37 -5.99 -3.27 7.21
N SER A 38 -5.97 -2.43 8.26
CA SER A 38 -6.93 -1.32 8.42
C SER A 38 -6.83 -0.17 7.41
N TRP A 39 -5.87 -0.25 6.48
CA TRP A 39 -5.66 0.69 5.39
C TRP A 39 -5.72 0.02 4.01
N ALA A 40 -5.93 -1.30 3.94
CA ALA A 40 -6.11 -2.01 2.69
C ALA A 40 -7.60 -2.09 2.37
N ASP A 41 -8.08 -1.15 1.58
CA ASP A 41 -9.47 -1.13 1.12
C ASP A 41 -9.73 -2.18 0.01
N LEU A 42 -8.69 -2.90 -0.44
CA LEU A 42 -8.74 -3.87 -1.56
C LEU A 42 -9.26 -3.24 -2.86
N GLN A 43 -8.99 -1.96 -3.00
CA GLN A 43 -9.34 -1.15 -4.15
C GLN A 43 -8.32 -0.02 -4.29
N PRO A 44 -8.10 0.48 -5.51
CA PRO A 44 -7.23 1.63 -5.71
C PRO A 44 -7.74 2.86 -4.94
N ASN A 45 -6.83 3.78 -4.67
CA ASN A 45 -7.17 5.07 -4.11
C ASN A 45 -8.21 5.77 -5.01
N PRO A 46 -9.38 6.18 -4.47
CA PRO A 46 -10.45 6.78 -5.27
C PRO A 46 -10.01 8.05 -6.02
N GLN A 47 -9.05 8.80 -5.49
CA GLN A 47 -8.53 10.00 -6.13
C GLN A 47 -7.65 9.66 -7.34
N LEU A 48 -6.86 8.58 -7.26
CA LEU A 48 -6.09 8.07 -8.38
C LEU A 48 -7.02 7.58 -9.49
N GLU A 49 -8.02 6.76 -9.13
CA GLU A 49 -8.96 6.22 -10.10
C GLU A 49 -9.76 7.32 -10.81
N ALA A 50 -10.22 8.32 -10.06
CA ALA A 50 -10.89 9.50 -10.61
C ALA A 50 -9.99 10.27 -11.58
N TRP A 51 -8.71 10.44 -11.24
CA TRP A 51 -7.73 11.10 -12.12
C TRP A 51 -7.46 10.30 -13.40
N LEU A 52 -7.17 9.00 -13.28
CA LEU A 52 -6.92 8.11 -14.42
C LEU A 52 -8.11 8.15 -15.41
N THR A 53 -9.33 8.16 -14.88
CA THR A 53 -10.55 8.22 -15.68
C THR A 53 -10.75 9.59 -16.33
N ARG A 54 -10.65 10.67 -15.55
CA ARG A 54 -10.85 12.05 -16.04
C ARG A 54 -9.89 12.41 -17.17
N GLU A 55 -8.60 12.06 -17.01
CA GLU A 55 -7.56 12.38 -17.99
C GLU A 55 -7.47 11.36 -19.14
N GLN A 56 -8.30 10.31 -19.12
CA GLN A 56 -8.19 9.17 -20.04
C GLN A 56 -6.74 8.66 -20.14
N ALA A 57 -6.07 8.57 -18.99
CA ALA A 57 -4.64 8.32 -18.94
C ALA A 57 -4.26 7.01 -19.63
N ASP A 58 -3.36 7.10 -20.61
CA ASP A 58 -2.64 5.98 -21.25
C ASP A 58 -1.15 6.08 -20.90
N GLY A 59 -0.69 5.04 -20.22
CA GLY A 59 0.67 4.85 -19.73
C GLY A 59 1.62 4.20 -20.71
N ALA A 60 1.19 3.88 -21.94
CA ALA A 60 2.02 3.20 -22.92
C ALA A 60 3.41 3.86 -23.08
N GLY A 61 4.47 3.09 -22.83
CA GLY A 61 5.85 3.56 -22.91
C GLY A 61 6.29 4.49 -21.77
N LYS A 62 5.46 4.67 -20.74
CA LYS A 62 5.75 5.49 -19.56
C LYS A 62 6.02 4.60 -18.35
N LEU A 63 6.88 5.11 -17.47
CA LEU A 63 7.19 4.49 -16.18
C LEU A 63 6.27 5.07 -15.10
N ALA A 64 5.89 4.25 -14.13
CA ALA A 64 5.22 4.68 -12.91
C ALA A 64 5.90 4.05 -11.69
N LEU A 65 6.02 4.83 -10.62
CA LEU A 65 6.56 4.38 -9.34
C LEU A 65 5.51 4.54 -8.25
N VAL A 66 5.25 3.45 -7.52
CA VAL A 66 4.37 3.44 -6.35
C VAL A 66 5.20 3.15 -5.10
N THR A 67 5.32 4.14 -4.22
CA THR A 67 6.08 4.04 -2.96
C THR A 67 5.14 3.74 -1.81
N GLY A 68 5.48 2.77 -0.97
CA GLY A 68 4.58 2.33 0.10
C GLY A 68 3.33 1.68 -0.50
N CYS A 69 3.53 0.74 -1.43
CA CYS A 69 2.46 0.17 -2.23
C CYS A 69 1.49 -0.72 -1.43
N GLY A 70 1.83 -1.10 -0.20
CA GLY A 70 1.05 -2.04 0.59
C GLY A 70 0.74 -3.30 -0.21
N LEU A 71 -0.55 -3.61 -0.36
CA LEU A 71 -1.00 -4.78 -1.12
C LEU A 71 -1.00 -4.60 -2.65
N GLY A 72 -0.72 -3.39 -3.15
CA GLY A 72 -0.47 -3.16 -4.58
C GLY A 72 -1.68 -2.71 -5.41
N ASP A 73 -2.82 -2.36 -4.82
CA ASP A 73 -4.04 -2.00 -5.57
C ASP A 73 -3.81 -0.83 -6.56
N ASP A 74 -3.09 0.22 -6.15
CA ASP A 74 -2.73 1.35 -7.02
C ASP A 74 -1.75 0.95 -8.13
N ALA A 75 -0.85 -0.01 -7.85
CA ALA A 75 0.11 -0.50 -8.83
C ALA A 75 -0.60 -1.28 -9.94
N GLU A 76 -1.54 -2.16 -9.58
CA GLU A 76 -2.42 -2.88 -10.51
C GLU A 76 -3.26 -1.90 -11.35
N ALA A 77 -3.83 -0.86 -10.74
CA ALA A 77 -4.61 0.16 -11.45
C ALA A 77 -3.78 0.90 -12.51
N LEU A 78 -2.53 1.27 -12.18
CA LEU A 78 -1.61 1.90 -13.13
C LEU A 78 -1.18 0.92 -14.23
N GLN A 79 -0.92 -0.35 -13.90
CA GLN A 79 -0.58 -1.37 -14.89
C GLN A 79 -1.73 -1.62 -15.87
N ALA A 80 -2.98 -1.61 -15.39
CA ALA A 80 -4.17 -1.70 -16.24
C ALA A 80 -4.29 -0.52 -17.22
N ARG A 81 -3.68 0.62 -16.90
CA ARG A 81 -3.51 1.78 -17.81
C ARG A 81 -2.20 1.74 -18.61
N ARG A 82 -1.55 0.58 -18.71
CA ARG A 82 -0.38 0.28 -19.54
C ARG A 82 0.92 0.97 -19.13
N TYR A 83 0.98 1.52 -17.92
CA TYR A 83 2.24 1.97 -17.35
C TYR A 83 3.16 0.76 -17.09
N HIS A 84 4.47 0.96 -17.23
CA HIS A 84 5.45 0.04 -16.69
C HIS A 84 5.68 0.40 -15.22
N VAL A 85 5.12 -0.40 -14.33
CA VAL A 85 5.03 -0.07 -12.91
C VAL A 85 6.19 -0.71 -12.13
N THR A 86 6.84 0.09 -11.30
CA THR A 86 7.65 -0.39 -10.19
C THR A 86 6.95 -0.01 -8.89
N ALA A 87 6.72 -0.99 -8.02
CA ALA A 87 6.07 -0.79 -6.73
C ALA A 87 6.97 -1.38 -5.65
N PHE A 88 7.15 -0.65 -4.56
CA PHE A 88 7.89 -1.15 -3.40
C PHE A 88 7.28 -0.65 -2.09
N ASP A 89 7.40 -1.47 -1.06
CA ASP A 89 7.01 -1.18 0.31
C ASP A 89 8.19 -1.48 1.24
N ILE A 90 8.12 -1.01 2.48
CA ILE A 90 9.13 -1.32 3.50
C ILE A 90 8.95 -2.74 4.07
N SER A 91 7.75 -3.30 3.87
CA SER A 91 7.34 -4.66 4.26
C SER A 91 7.46 -5.70 3.14
#